data_AF-A0A0M8MQB1-F1
#
_entry.id   AF-A0A0M8MQB1-F1
#
_cell.length_a   1.000
_cell.length_b   1.000
_cell.length_c   1.000
_cell.angle_alpha   90.00
_cell.angle_beta   90.00
_cell.angle_gamma   90.00
#
_symmetry.space_group_name_H-M   'P 1'
#
loop_
_entity.id
_entity.type
_entity.pdbx_description
1 polymer ?
#
loop_
_entity_poly.entity_id
_entity_poly.type
_entity_poly.pdbx_seq_one_letter_code
_entity_poly.pdbx_strand_id
1 'polypeptide(L)'
;MQLSSRHLTSASGYFSRLVMGQWKENKIEDVGADAKAYCYVVTAEDWDQKALLALMQIIHARTTTLPTTVTLEMLAKICVLADYYQCTETVEFFVKMWAQSLEEPLPSQFERDVFLRLVVCCVDGDADVFNRMTKLIIHECEEPFESFSLPIPHKVIAGINKKREDLIFSLLTGLQDLADEFYDERSNACSFECKAINLGTLLKAQKKLGILDCRPQPPFEGWSASTLVQAMRGIQVPFPNESRPTRYFCNNAYQSQRFIKAEFAPVCSISQRIRQIIDKHGCTAI
;
A
#
# COMPACT_ATOMS: atom_id res chain seq x y z
N MET A 1 20.22 -32.84 2.64
CA MET A 1 20.01 -33.18 1.21
C MET A 1 21.35 -33.15 0.50
N GLN A 2 21.60 -33.99 -0.51
CA GLN A 2 22.84 -33.94 -1.31
C GLN A 2 22.60 -33.16 -2.61
N LEU A 3 23.45 -32.16 -2.87
CA LEU A 3 23.30 -31.19 -3.95
C LEU A 3 24.61 -31.10 -4.76
N SER A 4 24.48 -30.74 -6.03
CA SER A 4 25.59 -30.54 -6.95
C SER A 4 26.08 -29.10 -6.87
N SER A 5 27.34 -28.91 -6.49
CA SER A 5 27.98 -27.59 -6.44
C SER A 5 27.88 -26.85 -7.77
N ARG A 6 28.03 -27.54 -8.91
CA ARG A 6 27.93 -26.95 -10.25
C ARG A 6 26.55 -26.37 -10.55
N HIS A 7 25.46 -27.02 -10.12
CA HIS A 7 24.12 -26.47 -10.31
C HIS A 7 23.90 -25.25 -9.40
N LEU A 8 24.33 -25.34 -8.14
CA LEU A 8 24.24 -24.25 -7.19
C LEU A 8 24.98 -23.00 -7.67
N THR A 9 26.26 -23.13 -8.06
CA THR A 9 27.07 -21.98 -8.50
C THR A 9 26.61 -21.39 -9.83
N SER A 10 26.01 -22.20 -10.70
CA SER A 10 25.49 -21.72 -11.97
C SER A 10 24.18 -20.93 -11.81
N ALA A 11 23.33 -21.30 -10.85
CA ALA A 11 22.00 -20.71 -10.69
C ALA A 11 21.96 -19.56 -9.66
N SER A 12 22.95 -19.48 -8.77
CA SER A 12 22.92 -18.58 -7.61
C SER A 12 24.22 -17.81 -7.45
N GLY A 13 24.10 -16.47 -7.42
CA GLY A 13 25.23 -15.58 -7.12
C GLY A 13 25.79 -15.80 -5.71
N TYR A 14 24.93 -16.15 -4.75
CA TYR A 14 25.34 -16.52 -3.40
C TYR A 14 26.26 -17.76 -3.42
N PHE A 15 25.82 -18.87 -4.00
CA PHE A 15 26.60 -20.10 -4.01
C PHE A 15 27.85 -19.99 -4.89
N SER A 16 27.80 -19.23 -5.98
CA SER A 16 28.98 -18.91 -6.79
C SER A 16 30.06 -18.24 -5.95
N ARG A 17 29.71 -17.20 -5.19
CA ARG A 17 30.66 -16.54 -4.27
C ARG A 17 31.06 -17.43 -3.09
N LEU A 18 30.15 -18.25 -2.58
CA LEU A 18 30.45 -19.20 -1.51
C LEU A 18 31.55 -20.19 -1.94
N VAL A 19 31.49 -20.70 -3.17
CA VAL A 19 32.46 -21.67 -3.70
C VAL A 19 33.75 -20.99 -4.20
N MET A 20 33.68 -19.76 -4.70
CA MET A 20 34.86 -18.99 -5.13
C MET A 20 35.63 -18.36 -3.95
N GLY A 21 34.96 -18.09 -2.83
CA GLY A 21 35.59 -17.60 -1.61
C GLY A 21 36.42 -18.70 -0.93
N GLN A 22 37.66 -18.39 -0.56
CA GLN A 22 38.46 -19.29 0.29
C GLN A 22 37.87 -19.32 1.70
N TRP A 23 37.04 -20.30 2.04
CA TRP A 23 36.52 -20.47 3.41
C TRP A 23 37.05 -21.71 4.13
N LYS A 24 37.03 -21.61 5.48
CA LYS A 24 37.57 -22.55 6.48
C LYS A 24 36.95 -23.95 6.44
N GLU A 25 35.83 -24.14 5.73
CA GLU A 25 35.20 -25.44 5.44
C GLU A 25 35.91 -26.23 4.33
N ASN A 26 36.94 -25.64 3.71
CA ASN A 26 37.97 -26.40 2.98
C ASN A 26 38.83 -27.28 3.90
N LYS A 27 38.60 -27.27 5.22
CA LYS A 27 39.00 -28.38 6.07
C LYS A 27 38.09 -29.55 5.74
N ILE A 28 38.54 -30.38 4.80
CA ILE A 28 38.22 -31.80 4.78
C ILE A 28 38.39 -32.25 6.24
N GLU A 29 37.29 -32.47 6.95
CA GLU A 29 37.40 -33.27 8.17
C GLU A 29 37.96 -34.61 7.72
N ASP A 30 39.07 -34.99 8.33
CA ASP A 30 39.78 -36.25 8.10
C ASP A 30 38.90 -37.40 8.64
N VAL A 31 37.73 -37.59 8.02
CA VAL A 31 36.81 -38.67 8.32
C VAL A 31 37.36 -39.87 7.57
N GLY A 32 38.23 -40.61 8.29
CA GLY A 32 39.17 -41.58 7.73
C GLY A 32 38.64 -42.47 6.61
N ALA A 33 39.53 -42.73 5.65
CA ALA A 33 39.56 -43.73 4.56
C ALA A 33 38.30 -44.04 3.72
N ASP A 34 37.07 -43.89 4.23
CA ASP A 34 35.82 -44.32 3.58
C ASP A 34 34.78 -43.18 3.42
N ALA A 35 35.05 -41.96 3.88
CA ALA A 35 34.17 -40.82 3.67
C ALA A 35 34.64 -39.95 2.47
N LYS A 36 33.75 -39.77 1.49
CA LYS A 36 33.97 -39.02 0.25
C LYS A 36 34.57 -37.63 0.53
N ALA A 37 35.84 -37.44 0.18
CA ALA A 37 36.62 -36.20 0.26
C ALA A 37 36.10 -35.00 -0.59
N TYR A 38 34.85 -35.05 -1.06
CA TYR A 38 34.26 -34.06 -1.98
C TYR A 38 32.93 -33.49 -1.47
N CYS A 39 32.61 -33.65 -0.18
CA CYS A 39 31.35 -33.16 0.40
C CYS A 39 31.59 -31.93 1.29
N TYR A 40 31.21 -30.76 0.81
CA TYR A 40 31.06 -29.55 1.64
C TYR A 40 29.73 -29.63 2.39
N VAL A 41 29.73 -29.25 3.66
CA VAL A 41 28.53 -29.18 4.50
C VAL A 41 28.15 -27.71 4.66
N VAL A 42 27.04 -27.30 4.05
CA VAL A 42 26.47 -25.96 4.24
C VAL A 42 25.27 -26.08 5.18
N THR A 43 25.32 -25.40 6.31
CA THR A 43 24.21 -25.32 7.26
C THR A 43 23.26 -24.21 6.85
N ALA A 44 21.97 -24.52 6.82
CA ALA A 44 20.90 -23.58 6.57
C ALA A 44 19.92 -23.65 7.73
N GLU A 45 19.81 -22.56 8.49
CA GLU A 45 18.99 -22.43 9.68
C GLU A 45 17.83 -21.46 9.41
N ASP A 46 16.79 -21.51 10.23
CA ASP A 46 15.62 -20.59 10.21
C ASP A 46 14.71 -20.62 8.95
N TRP A 47 15.05 -21.43 7.95
CA TRP A 47 14.23 -21.55 6.74
C TRP A 47 13.11 -22.59 6.84
N ASP A 48 11.99 -22.31 6.16
CA ASP A 48 10.97 -23.32 5.92
C ASP A 48 11.55 -24.46 5.08
N GLN A 49 11.58 -25.66 5.66
CA GLN A 49 12.21 -26.83 5.07
C GLN A 49 11.63 -27.17 3.70
N LYS A 50 10.30 -27.02 3.51
CA LYS A 50 9.64 -27.36 2.24
C LYS A 50 9.99 -26.32 1.19
N ALA A 51 9.98 -25.03 1.53
CA ALA A 51 10.32 -23.96 0.61
C ALA A 51 11.79 -24.07 0.15
N LEU A 52 12.70 -24.37 1.08
CA LEU A 52 14.10 -24.62 0.78
C LEU A 52 14.26 -25.83 -0.13
N LEU A 53 13.58 -26.94 0.15
CA LEU A 53 13.62 -28.13 -0.70
C LEU A 53 13.13 -27.84 -2.12
N ALA A 54 12.03 -27.09 -2.26
CA ALA A 54 11.48 -26.71 -3.56
C ALA A 54 12.50 -25.87 -4.36
N LEU A 55 13.12 -24.85 -3.73
CA LEU A 55 14.17 -24.06 -4.36
C LEU A 55 15.34 -24.94 -4.84
N MET A 56 15.81 -25.85 -3.99
CA MET A 56 16.91 -26.74 -4.35
C MET A 56 16.54 -27.70 -5.48
N GLN A 57 15.30 -28.19 -5.52
CA GLN A 57 14.79 -29.02 -6.62
C GLN A 57 14.72 -28.23 -7.94
N ILE A 58 14.27 -26.97 -7.89
CA ILE A 58 14.26 -26.06 -9.05
C ILE A 58 15.68 -25.88 -9.61
N ILE A 59 16.65 -25.52 -8.75
CA ILE A 59 18.06 -25.33 -9.15
C ILE A 59 18.65 -26.60 -9.80
N HIS A 60 18.21 -27.78 -9.37
CA HIS A 60 18.67 -29.07 -9.89
C HIS A 60 17.80 -29.64 -11.02
N ALA A 61 16.87 -28.85 -11.58
CA ALA A 61 15.93 -29.27 -12.61
C ALA A 61 15.13 -30.55 -12.27
N ARG A 62 14.87 -30.79 -10.99
CA ARG A 62 14.08 -31.95 -10.49
C ARG A 62 12.59 -31.61 -10.43
N THR A 63 12.05 -31.18 -11.56
CA THR A 63 10.70 -30.58 -11.66
C THR A 63 9.57 -31.56 -11.36
N THR A 64 9.76 -32.86 -11.63
CA THR A 64 8.75 -33.91 -11.37
C THR A 64 8.42 -34.11 -9.90
N THR A 65 9.27 -33.60 -9.00
CA THR A 65 9.08 -33.68 -7.54
C THR A 65 8.44 -32.43 -6.95
N LEU A 66 8.26 -31.39 -7.76
CA LEU A 66 7.64 -30.14 -7.33
C LEU A 66 6.11 -30.30 -7.27
N PRO A 67 5.44 -29.64 -6.31
CA PRO A 67 3.99 -29.62 -6.26
C PRO A 67 3.41 -28.85 -7.46
N THR A 68 2.24 -29.29 -7.94
CA THR A 68 1.52 -28.62 -9.03
C THR A 68 0.90 -27.29 -8.60
N THR A 69 0.52 -27.17 -7.32
CA THR A 69 -0.04 -25.97 -6.70
C THR A 69 0.62 -25.73 -5.34
N VAL A 70 0.67 -24.48 -4.91
CA VAL A 70 1.20 -24.07 -3.60
C VAL A 70 0.33 -22.95 -3.04
N THR A 71 0.35 -22.77 -1.72
CA THR A 71 -0.33 -21.64 -1.07
C THR A 71 0.45 -20.34 -1.30
N LEU A 72 -0.22 -19.20 -1.11
CA LEU A 72 0.43 -17.88 -1.18
C LEU A 72 1.61 -17.78 -0.21
N GLU A 73 1.45 -18.28 1.01
CA GLU A 73 2.52 -18.25 2.01
C GLU A 73 3.74 -19.05 1.56
N MET A 74 3.53 -20.26 1.03
CA MET A 74 4.60 -21.11 0.52
C MET A 74 5.32 -20.45 -0.66
N LEU A 75 4.55 -19.84 -1.57
CA LEU A 75 5.10 -19.12 -2.72
C LEU A 75 5.96 -17.93 -2.29
N ALA A 76 5.48 -17.13 -1.33
CA ALA A 76 6.23 -16.01 -0.79
C ALA A 76 7.52 -16.46 -0.08
N LYS A 77 7.48 -17.57 0.68
CA LYS A 77 8.69 -18.18 1.27
C LYS A 77 9.73 -18.56 0.22
N ILE A 78 9.30 -19.13 -0.91
CA ILE A 78 10.20 -19.45 -2.04
C ILE A 78 10.81 -18.17 -2.61
N CYS A 79 10.03 -17.09 -2.79
CA CYS A 79 10.54 -15.79 -3.26
C CYS A 79 11.57 -15.19 -2.29
N VAL A 80 11.33 -15.26 -0.97
CA VAL A 80 12.30 -14.83 0.08
C VAL A 80 13.61 -15.59 -0.04
N LEU A 81 13.55 -16.92 -0.17
CA LEU A 81 14.74 -17.74 -0.35
C LEU A 81 15.47 -17.43 -1.65
N ALA A 82 14.74 -17.20 -2.74
CA ALA A 82 15.33 -16.89 -4.03
C ALA A 82 16.05 -15.53 -4.04
N ASP A 83 15.52 -14.53 -3.32
CA ASP A 83 16.22 -13.26 -3.10
C ASP A 83 17.49 -13.45 -2.25
N TYR A 84 17.36 -14.15 -1.11
CA TYR A 84 18.49 -14.43 -0.22
C TYR A 84 19.64 -15.15 -0.93
N TYR A 85 19.32 -16.23 -1.66
CA TYR A 85 20.29 -16.99 -2.44
C TYR A 85 20.62 -16.35 -3.80
N GLN A 86 20.07 -15.18 -4.12
CA GLN A 86 20.35 -14.42 -5.34
C GLN A 86 20.16 -15.27 -6.61
N CYS A 87 18.98 -15.88 -6.73
CA CYS A 87 18.57 -16.75 -7.82
C CYS A 87 17.09 -16.54 -8.22
N THR A 88 16.58 -15.32 -8.08
CA THR A 88 15.19 -14.94 -8.46
C THR A 88 14.85 -15.32 -9.90
N GLU A 89 15.75 -15.07 -10.85
CA GLU A 89 15.59 -15.46 -12.26
C GLU A 89 15.41 -16.98 -12.44
N THR A 90 16.03 -17.79 -11.57
CA THR A 90 15.92 -19.26 -11.64
C THR A 90 14.53 -19.75 -11.26
N VAL A 91 13.83 -19.03 -10.37
CA VAL A 91 12.50 -19.44 -9.88
C VAL A 91 11.36 -18.75 -10.62
N GLU A 92 11.60 -17.66 -11.35
CA GLU A 92 10.58 -16.81 -11.98
C GLU A 92 9.49 -17.61 -12.71
N PHE A 93 9.88 -18.58 -13.55
CA PHE A 93 8.93 -19.41 -14.29
C PHE A 93 7.97 -20.17 -13.38
N PHE A 94 8.49 -20.80 -12.32
CA PHE A 94 7.69 -21.56 -11.36
C PHE A 94 6.83 -20.64 -10.51
N VAL A 95 7.38 -19.49 -10.11
CA VAL A 95 6.64 -18.49 -9.34
C VAL A 95 5.45 -18.00 -10.15
N LYS A 96 5.64 -17.67 -11.43
CA LYS A 96 4.57 -17.24 -12.32
C LYS A 96 3.51 -18.33 -12.54
N MET A 97 3.94 -19.58 -12.75
CA MET A 97 3.02 -20.71 -12.91
C MET A 97 2.16 -20.92 -11.65
N TRP A 98 2.78 -20.90 -10.47
CA TRP A 98 2.07 -21.03 -9.20
C TRP A 98 1.23 -19.79 -8.87
N ALA A 99 1.70 -18.59 -9.22
CA ALA A 99 0.98 -17.31 -9.08
C ALA A 99 -0.39 -17.35 -9.81
N GLN A 100 -0.44 -18.00 -10.96
CA GLN A 100 -1.66 -18.15 -11.77
C GLN A 100 -2.61 -19.25 -11.27
N SER A 101 -2.14 -20.17 -10.44
CA SER A 101 -2.91 -21.32 -9.96
C SER A 101 -3.33 -21.23 -8.49
N LEU A 102 -3.11 -20.09 -7.84
CA LEU A 102 -3.56 -19.89 -6.47
C LEU A 102 -5.08 -19.85 -6.39
N GLU A 103 -5.60 -20.59 -5.41
CA GLU A 103 -7.01 -20.62 -5.08
C GLU A 103 -7.41 -19.40 -4.22
N GLU A 104 -6.44 -18.84 -3.48
CA GLU A 104 -6.67 -17.68 -2.62
C GLU A 104 -6.97 -16.44 -3.46
N PRO A 105 -8.09 -15.74 -3.19
CA PRO A 105 -8.46 -14.53 -3.94
C PRO A 105 -7.42 -13.43 -3.74
N LEU A 106 -7.40 -12.47 -4.65
CA LEU A 106 -6.58 -11.28 -4.45
C LEU A 106 -7.05 -10.52 -3.20
N PRO A 107 -6.13 -10.09 -2.32
CA PRO A 107 -6.48 -9.30 -1.14
C PRO A 107 -7.23 -8.04 -1.53
N SER A 108 -8.33 -7.77 -0.82
CA SER A 108 -9.11 -6.53 -0.96
C SER A 108 -8.96 -5.61 0.25
N GLN A 109 -8.31 -6.08 1.32
CA GLN A 109 -8.08 -5.35 2.56
C GLN A 109 -6.58 -5.30 2.84
N PHE A 110 -6.14 -4.24 3.53
CA PHE A 110 -4.74 -4.04 3.87
C PHE A 110 -4.33 -4.95 5.04
N GLU A 111 -3.99 -6.19 4.69
CA GLU A 111 -3.59 -7.25 5.63
C GLU A 111 -2.29 -7.92 5.16
N ARG A 112 -1.83 -8.94 5.93
CA ARG A 112 -0.62 -9.70 5.65
C ARG A 112 -0.50 -10.17 4.20
N ASP A 113 -1.59 -10.62 3.60
CA ASP A 113 -1.58 -11.20 2.26
C ASP A 113 -1.24 -10.18 1.16
N VAL A 114 -1.46 -8.88 1.40
CA VAL A 114 -1.02 -7.81 0.49
C VAL A 114 0.50 -7.82 0.36
N PHE A 115 1.21 -7.97 1.48
CA PHE A 115 2.67 -8.02 1.51
C PHE A 115 3.19 -9.28 0.81
N LEU A 116 2.57 -10.44 1.09
CA LEU A 116 2.97 -11.70 0.45
C LEU A 116 2.75 -11.64 -1.07
N ARG A 117 1.62 -11.11 -1.53
CA ARG A 117 1.38 -10.90 -2.97
C ARG A 117 2.34 -9.88 -3.58
N LEU A 118 2.67 -8.81 -2.87
CA LEU A 118 3.64 -7.82 -3.34
C LEU A 118 5.02 -8.44 -3.56
N VAL A 119 5.48 -9.30 -2.65
CA VAL A 119 6.75 -10.05 -2.80
C VAL A 119 6.70 -10.96 -4.03
N VAL A 120 5.62 -11.72 -4.21
CA VAL A 120 5.45 -12.62 -5.35
C VAL A 120 5.50 -11.84 -6.67
N CYS A 121 4.78 -10.72 -6.78
CA CYS A 121 4.75 -9.94 -8.01
C CYS A 121 6.05 -9.19 -8.33
N CYS A 122 6.90 -8.96 -7.32
CA CYS A 122 8.26 -8.47 -7.52
C CYS A 122 9.16 -9.53 -8.21
N VAL A 123 8.76 -10.80 -8.20
CA VAL A 123 9.48 -11.90 -8.88
C VAL A 123 8.82 -12.29 -10.20
N ASP A 124 7.49 -12.46 -10.25
CA ASP A 124 6.80 -12.92 -11.48
C ASP A 124 6.51 -11.81 -12.53
N GLY A 125 6.63 -10.54 -12.13
CA GLY A 125 6.41 -9.39 -12.99
C GLY A 125 4.94 -9.09 -13.34
N ASP A 126 3.95 -9.60 -12.60
CA ASP A 126 2.53 -9.31 -12.81
C ASP A 126 2.20 -7.85 -12.43
N ALA A 127 2.14 -7.00 -13.45
CA ALA A 127 1.88 -5.58 -13.29
C ALA A 127 0.48 -5.26 -12.74
N ASP A 128 -0.53 -6.07 -13.04
CA ASP A 128 -1.91 -5.82 -12.61
C ASP A 128 -2.07 -6.10 -11.12
N VAL A 129 -1.52 -7.23 -10.66
CA VAL A 129 -1.46 -7.57 -9.24
C VAL A 129 -0.60 -6.57 -8.48
N PHE A 130 0.58 -6.22 -9.00
CA PHE A 130 1.46 -5.23 -8.40
C PHE A 130 0.75 -3.88 -8.21
N ASN A 131 0.06 -3.38 -9.25
CA ASN A 131 -0.67 -2.12 -9.18
C ASN A 131 -1.80 -2.15 -8.15
N ARG A 132 -2.51 -3.29 -8.02
CA ARG A 132 -3.57 -3.44 -7.02
C ARG A 132 -3.02 -3.45 -5.60
N MET A 133 -1.98 -4.23 -5.33
CA MET A 133 -1.37 -4.33 -3.99
C MET A 133 -0.76 -3.00 -3.57
N THR A 134 0.02 -2.36 -4.45
CA THR A 134 0.61 -1.04 -4.16
C THR A 134 -0.45 0.03 -3.97
N LYS A 135 -1.56 -0.02 -4.72
CA LYS A 135 -2.70 0.90 -4.53
C LYS A 135 -3.33 0.73 -3.15
N LEU A 136 -3.58 -0.50 -2.69
CA LEU A 136 -4.08 -0.74 -1.32
C LEU A 136 -3.14 -0.16 -0.27
N ILE A 137 -1.83 -0.40 -0.41
CA ILE A 137 -0.84 0.15 0.53
C ILE A 137 -0.84 1.69 0.53
N ILE A 138 -0.83 2.32 -0.65
CA ILE A 138 -0.82 3.78 -0.79
C ILE A 138 -2.05 4.43 -0.13
N HIS A 139 -3.21 3.76 -0.17
CA HIS A 139 -4.45 4.29 0.37
C HIS A 139 -4.65 4.02 1.86
N GLU A 140 -4.31 2.82 2.32
CA GLU A 140 -4.66 2.32 3.66
C GLU A 140 -3.53 2.44 4.69
N CYS A 141 -2.27 2.52 4.26
CA CYS A 141 -1.14 2.55 5.19
C CYS A 141 -1.06 3.88 5.94
N GLU A 142 -1.12 3.83 7.27
CA GLU A 142 -1.04 5.00 8.15
C GLU A 142 0.39 5.40 8.51
N GLU A 143 1.33 4.46 8.35
CA GLU A 143 2.74 4.65 8.68
C GLU A 143 3.60 4.68 7.41
N PRO A 144 4.86 5.13 7.49
CA PRO A 144 5.83 4.90 6.43
C PRO A 144 5.88 3.41 6.10
N PHE A 145 5.66 3.08 4.82
CA PHE A 145 5.68 1.70 4.37
C PHE A 145 7.10 1.15 4.49
N GLU A 146 7.23 0.02 5.19
CA GLU A 146 8.47 -0.73 5.35
C GLU A 146 8.31 -2.15 4.81
N SER A 147 9.43 -2.82 4.53
CA SER A 147 9.40 -4.17 3.98
C SER A 147 9.11 -5.27 5.00
N PHE A 148 9.13 -4.98 6.31
CA PHE A 148 8.95 -5.96 7.39
C PHE A 148 9.74 -7.26 7.17
N SER A 149 11.04 -7.15 6.87
CA SER A 149 11.97 -8.25 6.55
C SER A 149 11.72 -9.02 5.24
N LEU A 150 10.78 -8.56 4.40
CA LEU A 150 10.53 -9.13 3.09
C LEU A 150 11.45 -8.53 2.01
N PRO A 151 11.77 -9.29 0.94
CA PRO A 151 12.65 -8.85 -0.15
C PRO A 151 11.93 -7.92 -1.13
N ILE A 152 11.36 -6.82 -0.62
CA ILE A 152 10.72 -5.82 -1.48
C ILE A 152 11.82 -4.83 -1.92
N PRO A 153 12.01 -4.60 -3.23
CA PRO A 153 13.06 -3.69 -3.70
C PRO A 153 12.92 -2.29 -3.11
N HIS A 154 14.02 -1.69 -2.66
CA HIS A 154 14.01 -0.33 -2.08
C HIS A 154 13.35 0.71 -2.98
N LYS A 155 13.50 0.57 -4.30
CA LYS A 155 12.84 1.44 -5.29
C LYS A 155 11.31 1.35 -5.23
N VAL A 156 10.77 0.15 -4.98
CA VAL A 156 9.32 -0.07 -4.82
C VAL A 156 8.84 0.60 -3.54
N ILE A 157 9.53 0.37 -2.42
CA ILE A 157 9.23 0.99 -1.11
C ILE A 157 9.23 2.52 -1.22
N ALA A 158 10.31 3.10 -1.76
CA ALA A 158 10.43 4.54 -1.96
C ALA A 158 9.32 5.10 -2.87
N GLY A 159 8.96 4.36 -3.92
CA GLY A 159 7.87 4.73 -4.84
C GLY A 159 6.50 4.71 -4.17
N ILE A 160 6.21 3.69 -3.36
CA ILE A 160 4.99 3.60 -2.54
C ILE A 160 4.93 4.77 -1.57
N ASN A 161 6.02 5.00 -0.83
CA ASN A 161 6.05 6.04 0.19
C ASN A 161 5.86 7.43 -0.40
N LYS A 162 6.55 7.73 -1.49
CA LYS A 162 6.36 9.00 -2.20
C LYS A 162 4.92 9.18 -2.66
N LYS A 163 4.30 8.17 -3.27
CA LYS A 163 2.90 8.27 -3.74
C LYS A 163 1.89 8.43 -2.62
N ARG A 164 2.08 7.75 -1.49
CA ARG A 164 1.27 7.90 -0.27
C ARG A 164 1.36 9.33 0.26
N GLU A 165 2.57 9.87 0.40
CA GLU A 165 2.80 11.25 0.85
C GLU A 165 2.20 12.28 -0.11
N ASP A 166 2.45 12.14 -1.42
CA ASP A 166 1.90 13.02 -2.45
C ASP A 166 0.37 13.04 -2.41
N LEU A 167 -0.27 11.87 -2.20
CA LEU A 167 -1.72 11.74 -2.15
C LEU A 167 -2.31 12.42 -0.90
N ILE A 168 -1.78 12.13 0.28
CA ILE A 168 -2.22 12.74 1.54
C ILE A 168 -2.03 14.26 1.49
N PHE A 169 -0.85 14.70 1.03
CA PHE A 169 -0.55 16.12 0.86
C PHE A 169 -1.55 16.80 -0.08
N SER A 170 -1.90 16.17 -1.21
CA SER A 170 -2.83 16.71 -2.19
C SER A 170 -4.25 16.83 -1.65
N LEU A 171 -4.73 15.83 -0.90
CA LEU A 171 -6.05 15.86 -0.27
C LEU A 171 -6.15 16.97 0.78
N LEU A 172 -5.13 17.08 1.65
CA LEU A 172 -5.06 18.15 2.65
C LEU A 172 -4.99 19.54 2.00
N THR A 173 -4.23 19.67 0.90
CA THR A 173 -4.11 20.93 0.16
C THR A 173 -5.44 21.29 -0.50
N GLY A 174 -6.13 20.33 -1.12
CA GLY A 174 -7.45 20.57 -1.70
C GLY A 174 -8.49 21.06 -0.70
N LEU A 175 -8.45 20.58 0.55
CA LEU A 175 -9.31 21.11 1.62
C LEU A 175 -8.93 22.54 2.01
N GLN A 176 -7.64 22.86 2.04
CA GLN A 176 -7.16 24.21 2.35
C GLN A 176 -7.52 25.20 1.23
N ASP A 177 -7.26 24.84 -0.03
CA ASP A 177 -7.60 25.66 -1.20
C ASP A 177 -9.10 25.96 -1.24
N LEU A 178 -9.93 24.97 -0.89
CA LEU A 178 -11.37 25.14 -0.79
C LEU A 178 -11.77 26.12 0.33
N ALA A 179 -11.10 26.08 1.48
CA ALA A 179 -11.31 27.03 2.57
C ALA A 179 -10.88 28.45 2.16
N ASP A 180 -9.71 28.58 1.53
CA ASP A 180 -9.16 29.86 1.06
C ASP A 180 -10.07 30.51 0.01
N GLU A 181 -10.69 29.72 -0.87
CA GLU A 181 -11.69 30.25 -1.80
C GLU A 181 -12.93 30.81 -1.09
N PHE A 182 -13.37 30.19 0.01
CA PHE A 182 -14.47 30.73 0.81
C PHE A 182 -14.05 31.94 1.66
N TYR A 183 -12.76 32.10 1.97
CA TYR A 183 -12.25 33.34 2.58
C TYR A 183 -12.18 34.51 1.61
N ASP A 184 -12.00 34.25 0.31
CA ASP A 184 -11.84 35.31 -0.68
C ASP A 184 -13.15 36.07 -0.95
N GLU A 185 -13.28 37.25 -0.35
CA GLU A 185 -14.42 38.13 -0.56
C GLU A 185 -14.47 38.76 -1.97
N ARG A 186 -13.38 38.71 -2.74
CA ARG A 186 -13.33 39.27 -4.11
C ARG A 186 -14.01 38.37 -5.13
N SER A 187 -14.13 37.08 -4.83
CA SER A 187 -14.79 36.11 -5.71
C SER A 187 -16.31 36.30 -5.72
N ASN A 188 -16.90 36.50 -6.90
CA ASN A 188 -18.36 36.57 -7.07
C ASN A 188 -19.02 35.20 -7.31
N ALA A 189 -18.29 34.10 -7.09
CA ALA A 189 -18.79 32.75 -7.37
C ALA A 189 -19.93 32.30 -6.43
N CYS A 190 -20.01 32.84 -5.20
CA CYS A 190 -21.12 32.61 -4.27
C CYS A 190 -21.39 33.85 -3.40
N SER A 191 -22.57 33.93 -2.78
CA SER A 191 -22.92 35.00 -1.84
C SER A 191 -22.06 34.98 -0.56
N PHE A 192 -22.00 36.09 0.16
CA PHE A 192 -21.31 36.17 1.46
C PHE A 192 -21.81 35.09 2.44
N GLU A 193 -23.13 34.92 2.57
CA GLU A 193 -23.71 33.91 3.47
C GLU A 193 -23.32 32.49 3.04
N CYS A 194 -23.15 32.27 1.73
CA CYS A 194 -22.67 31.01 1.22
C CYS A 194 -21.25 30.68 1.59
N LYS A 195 -20.36 31.65 1.41
CA LYS A 195 -18.98 31.54 1.81
C LYS A 195 -18.88 31.29 3.31
N ALA A 196 -19.53 32.12 4.13
CA ALA A 196 -19.50 32.00 5.59
C ALA A 196 -20.01 30.65 6.10
N ILE A 197 -21.12 30.13 5.55
CA ILE A 197 -21.68 28.84 5.97
C ILE A 197 -20.78 27.67 5.58
N ASN A 198 -20.29 27.63 4.34
CA ASN A 198 -19.45 26.55 3.87
C ASN A 198 -18.07 26.59 4.55
N LEU A 199 -17.51 27.78 4.76
CA LEU A 199 -16.29 27.98 5.52
C LEU A 199 -16.45 27.48 6.97
N GLY A 200 -17.51 27.90 7.67
CA GLY A 200 -17.79 27.43 9.03
C GLY A 200 -17.97 25.91 9.10
N THR A 201 -18.53 25.31 8.05
CA THR A 201 -18.66 23.85 7.92
C THR A 201 -17.29 23.18 7.77
N LEU A 202 -16.42 23.68 6.89
CA LEU A 202 -15.07 23.15 6.70
C LEU A 202 -14.20 23.31 7.93
N LEU A 203 -14.19 24.49 8.56
CA LEU A 203 -13.40 24.74 9.76
C LEU A 203 -13.82 23.81 10.90
N LYS A 204 -15.13 23.55 11.06
CA LYS A 204 -15.63 22.57 12.04
C LYS A 204 -15.16 21.14 11.72
N ALA A 205 -15.19 20.74 10.45
CA ALA A 205 -14.71 19.45 10.01
C ALA A 205 -13.20 19.29 10.22
N GLN A 206 -12.40 20.29 9.81
CA GLN A 206 -10.95 20.33 10.03
C GLN A 206 -10.60 20.30 11.52
N LYS A 207 -11.36 21.00 12.37
CA LYS A 207 -11.18 20.95 13.83
C LYS A 207 -11.47 19.56 14.39
N LYS A 208 -12.55 18.91 13.93
CA LYS A 208 -12.90 17.54 14.34
C LYS A 208 -11.82 16.53 13.92
N LEU A 209 -11.18 16.75 12.78
CA LEU A 209 -10.06 15.94 12.29
C LEU A 209 -8.72 16.28 12.94
N GLY A 210 -8.65 17.32 13.79
CA GLY A 210 -7.40 17.76 14.40
C GLY A 210 -6.42 18.45 13.44
N ILE A 211 -6.83 18.75 12.20
CA ILE A 211 -5.95 19.36 11.18
C ILE A 211 -6.04 20.88 11.11
N LEU A 212 -7.02 21.50 11.80
CA LEU A 212 -7.21 22.95 11.74
C LEU A 212 -6.06 23.72 12.40
N ASP A 213 -5.66 23.31 13.61
CA ASP A 213 -4.62 24.03 14.37
C ASP A 213 -3.22 23.48 14.09
N CYS A 214 -3.11 22.19 13.74
CA CYS A 214 -1.85 21.53 13.45
C CYS A 214 -2.01 20.67 12.20
N ARG A 215 -1.50 21.16 11.07
CA ARG A 215 -1.53 20.41 9.82
C ARG A 215 -0.52 19.26 9.88
N PRO A 216 -0.92 18.02 9.56
CA PRO A 216 -0.01 16.88 9.45
C PRO A 216 1.15 17.21 8.49
N GLN A 217 2.35 16.74 8.83
CA GLN A 217 3.57 16.93 8.02
C GLN A 217 4.09 15.58 7.54
N PRO A 218 4.83 15.53 6.41
CA PRO A 218 5.52 14.32 5.99
C PRO A 218 6.42 13.77 7.11
N PRO A 219 6.47 12.44 7.32
CA PRO A 219 5.92 11.39 6.45
C PRO A 219 4.45 11.01 6.76
N PHE A 220 3.69 11.90 7.41
CA PHE A 220 2.27 11.74 7.73
C PHE A 220 1.95 10.51 8.59
N GLU A 221 2.77 10.23 9.60
CA GLU A 221 2.54 9.14 10.57
C GLU A 221 1.16 9.25 11.23
N GLY A 222 0.46 8.13 11.34
CA GLY A 222 -0.93 8.04 11.79
C GLY A 222 -1.98 8.52 10.77
N TRP A 223 -1.62 8.79 9.51
CA TRP A 223 -2.58 9.23 8.47
C TRP A 223 -2.58 8.30 7.27
N SER A 224 -3.75 7.77 6.93
CA SER A 224 -4.01 7.12 5.64
C SER A 224 -4.88 8.00 4.75
N ALA A 225 -4.73 7.85 3.42
CA ALA A 225 -5.58 8.55 2.47
C ALA A 225 -7.04 8.10 2.62
N SER A 226 -7.27 6.82 2.93
CA SER A 226 -8.60 6.27 3.12
C SER A 226 -9.33 6.90 4.31
N THR A 227 -8.68 7.01 5.47
CA THR A 227 -9.27 7.67 6.64
C THR A 227 -9.58 9.14 6.35
N LEU A 228 -8.69 9.83 5.64
CA LEU A 228 -8.91 11.22 5.23
C LEU A 228 -10.09 11.36 4.24
N VAL A 229 -10.19 10.50 3.23
CA VAL A 229 -11.28 10.52 2.24
C VAL A 229 -12.62 10.19 2.90
N GLN A 230 -12.67 9.20 3.80
CA GLN A 230 -13.88 8.89 4.56
C GLN A 230 -14.31 10.08 5.42
N ALA A 231 -13.36 10.74 6.09
CA ALA A 231 -13.63 11.94 6.85
C ALA A 231 -14.15 13.10 5.98
N MET A 232 -13.56 13.31 4.80
CA MET A 232 -14.00 14.31 3.82
C MET A 232 -15.44 14.04 3.37
N ARG A 233 -15.80 12.79 3.07
CA ARG A 233 -17.18 12.42 2.71
C ARG A 233 -18.17 12.56 3.85
N GLY A 234 -17.70 12.38 5.09
CA GLY A 234 -18.48 12.57 6.32
C GLY A 234 -18.70 14.03 6.72
N ILE A 235 -18.20 15.01 5.96
CA ILE A 235 -18.42 16.43 6.23
C ILE A 235 -19.92 16.73 6.10
N GLN A 236 -20.52 17.19 7.21
CA GLN A 236 -21.94 17.50 7.26
C GLN A 236 -22.29 18.63 6.29
N VAL A 237 -23.34 18.44 5.50
CA VAL A 237 -23.85 19.49 4.62
C VAL A 237 -24.83 20.36 5.41
N PRO A 238 -24.67 21.70 5.43
CA PRO A 238 -25.51 22.58 6.22
C PRO A 238 -26.99 22.58 5.81
N PHE A 239 -27.31 22.14 4.58
CA PHE A 239 -28.68 22.00 4.08
C PHE A 239 -28.84 20.67 3.32
N PRO A 240 -29.51 19.66 3.90
CA PRO A 240 -29.63 18.32 3.30
C PRO A 240 -30.32 18.27 1.93
N ASN A 241 -31.15 19.28 1.62
CA ASN A 241 -31.92 19.37 0.37
C ASN A 241 -31.40 20.46 -0.59
N GLU A 242 -30.20 21.00 -0.35
CA GLU A 242 -29.62 22.12 -1.14
C GLU A 242 -30.56 23.34 -1.25
N SER A 243 -31.50 23.47 -0.32
CA SER A 243 -32.51 24.52 -0.29
C SER A 243 -32.23 25.40 0.92
N ARG A 244 -31.71 26.60 0.68
CA ARG A 244 -31.52 27.60 1.73
C ARG A 244 -32.83 28.29 2.07
N PRO A 245 -33.17 28.45 3.34
CA PRO A 245 -34.15 29.45 3.72
C PRO A 245 -33.60 30.83 3.31
N THR A 246 -34.37 31.60 2.56
CA THR A 246 -34.03 33.00 2.18
C THR A 246 -34.01 33.96 3.37
N ARG A 247 -34.36 33.49 4.57
CA ARG A 247 -34.29 34.25 5.83
C ARG A 247 -33.70 33.39 6.94
N TYR A 248 -32.63 33.88 7.56
CA TYR A 248 -32.11 33.35 8.82
C TYR A 248 -32.94 33.92 9.96
N PHE A 249 -33.68 33.06 10.67
CA PHE A 249 -34.26 33.44 11.94
C PHE A 249 -33.21 33.20 13.03
N CYS A 250 -32.56 34.26 13.49
CA CYS A 250 -31.98 34.24 14.82
C CYS A 250 -33.16 34.26 15.80
N ASN A 251 -33.34 33.18 16.55
CA ASN A 251 -34.27 33.16 17.68
C ASN A 251 -33.72 34.07 18.79
N ASN A 252 -33.85 35.38 18.61
CA ASN A 252 -34.00 36.26 19.76
C ASN A 252 -35.45 36.10 20.22
N ALA A 253 -35.64 35.79 21.51
CA ALA A 253 -36.92 35.49 22.14
C ALA A 253 -37.97 36.62 22.12
N TYR A 254 -37.80 37.65 21.27
CA TYR A 254 -38.76 38.72 21.08
C TYR A 254 -38.69 39.18 19.61
N GLN A 255 -39.54 38.62 18.74
CA GLN A 255 -40.35 39.41 17.80
C GLN A 255 -41.23 38.53 16.91
N SER A 256 -42.43 39.06 16.69
CA SER A 256 -43.59 38.55 15.96
C SER A 256 -43.30 37.74 14.69
N GLN A 257 -43.89 36.54 14.63
CA GLN A 257 -43.96 35.65 13.48
C GLN A 257 -44.70 36.32 12.30
N ARG A 258 -43.99 36.58 11.21
CA ARG A 258 -44.60 36.73 9.87
C ARG A 258 -44.06 35.62 8.98
N PHE A 259 -44.93 34.65 8.69
CA PHE A 259 -44.70 33.58 7.73
C PHE A 259 -44.68 34.18 6.32
N ILE A 260 -43.50 34.25 5.70
CA ILE A 260 -43.38 34.54 4.27
C ILE A 260 -42.75 33.31 3.63
N LYS A 261 -43.35 32.84 2.53
CA LYS A 261 -42.83 31.72 1.72
C LYS A 261 -41.34 31.95 1.43
N ALA A 262 -40.51 30.98 1.80
CA ALA A 262 -39.10 30.99 1.45
C ALA A 262 -38.97 30.71 -0.05
N GLU A 263 -38.40 31.64 -0.79
CA GLU A 263 -37.89 31.37 -2.13
C GLU A 263 -36.52 30.69 -1.99
N PHE A 264 -36.29 29.62 -2.74
CA PHE A 264 -35.08 28.81 -2.64
C PHE A 264 -34.15 29.16 -3.81
N ALA A 265 -32.92 29.59 -3.52
CA ALA A 265 -31.86 29.76 -4.51
C ALA A 265 -30.99 28.49 -4.59
N PRO A 266 -30.45 28.14 -5.76
CA PRO A 266 -29.51 27.03 -5.89
C PRO A 266 -28.25 27.28 -5.05
N VAL A 267 -27.81 26.26 -4.31
CA VAL A 267 -26.72 26.36 -3.33
C VAL A 267 -25.43 25.79 -3.92
N CYS A 268 -24.30 26.46 -3.69
CA CYS A 268 -22.98 25.86 -3.90
C CYS A 268 -22.85 24.60 -3.02
N SER A 269 -22.91 23.42 -3.63
CA SER A 269 -22.88 22.14 -2.93
C SER A 269 -21.46 21.81 -2.48
N ILE A 270 -21.14 22.08 -1.21
CA ILE A 270 -19.85 21.72 -0.61
C ILE A 270 -19.53 20.23 -0.78
N SER A 271 -20.56 19.38 -0.75
CA SER A 271 -20.45 17.94 -1.00
C SER A 271 -19.94 17.62 -2.41
N GLN A 272 -20.35 18.41 -3.42
CA GLN A 272 -19.90 18.23 -4.80
C GLN A 272 -18.46 18.69 -4.96
N ARG A 273 -18.07 19.78 -4.28
CA ARG A 273 -16.69 20.28 -4.31
C ARG A 273 -15.72 19.33 -3.61
N ILE A 274 -16.13 18.76 -2.49
CA ILE A 274 -15.36 17.70 -1.80
C ILE A 274 -15.22 16.47 -2.70
N ARG A 275 -16.30 16.03 -3.36
CA ARG A 275 -16.23 14.94 -4.35
C ARG A 275 -15.26 15.26 -5.48
N GLN A 276 -15.28 16.47 -6.03
CA GLN A 276 -14.32 16.89 -7.06
C GLN A 276 -12.86 16.80 -6.59
N ILE A 277 -12.56 17.14 -5.32
CA ILE A 277 -11.22 16.98 -4.75
C ILE A 277 -10.84 15.48 -4.71
N ILE A 278 -11.73 14.62 -4.21
CA ILE A 278 -11.51 13.17 -4.10
C ILE A 278 -11.30 12.54 -5.50
N ASP A 279 -12.16 12.89 -6.46
CA ASP A 279 -12.16 12.33 -7.81
C ASP A 279 -10.91 12.77 -8.60
N LYS A 280 -10.48 14.03 -8.44
CA LYS A 280 -9.25 14.57 -9.05
C LYS A 280 -8.01 13.74 -8.67
N HIS A 281 -8.01 13.13 -7.50
CA HIS A 281 -6.90 12.33 -6.98
C HIS A 281 -7.15 10.82 -7.04
N GLY A 282 -8.11 10.37 -7.85
CA GLY A 282 -8.34 8.93 -8.12
C GLY A 282 -8.86 8.13 -6.93
N CYS A 283 -9.44 8.81 -5.93
CA CYS A 283 -9.93 8.23 -4.68
C CYS A 283 -11.43 7.89 -4.70
N THR A 284 -12.04 7.84 -5.88
CA THR A 284 -13.48 7.55 -6.05
C THR A 284 -13.89 6.16 -5.54
N ALA A 285 -12.95 5.19 -5.56
CA ALA A 285 -13.19 3.79 -5.20
C ALA A 285 -12.84 3.43 -3.74
N ILE A 286 -12.22 4.35 -3.00
CA ILE A 286 -12.23 4.37 -1.52
C ILE A 286 -13.67 4.67 -1.09
#